data_AF-A0A4Z1E036-F1
#
_entry.id   AF-A0A4Z1E036-F1
#
_cell.length_a   1.000
_cell.length_b   1.000
_cell.length_c   1.000
_cell.angle_alpha   90.00
_cell.angle_beta   90.00
_cell.angle_gamma   90.00
#
_symmetry.space_group_name_H-M   'P 1'
#
loop_
_entity.id
_entity.type
_entity.pdbx_description
1 polymer ?
#
loop_
_entity_poly.entity_id
_entity_poly.type
_entity_poly.pdbx_seq_one_letter_code
_entity_poly.pdbx_strand_id
1 'polypeptide(L)'
;MSGEVDLLIDPDEALGHAQDHVEAADDLQGVLNGIVPVAEAGMAATLVQALLERVMTESQAIVDTHSVVGGIVAGIARDTTLTDEQVSEEFAGFDEELLGL
;
A
#
# COMPACT_ATOMS: atom_id res chain seq x y z
N MET A 1 -26.08 23.86 -12.30
CA MET A 1 -25.76 22.57 -12.96
C MET A 1 -24.69 21.92 -12.13
N SER A 2 -25.08 21.06 -11.19
CA SER A 2 -24.16 20.17 -10.49
C SER A 2 -23.87 19.04 -11.47
N GLY A 3 -22.75 19.13 -12.18
CA GLY A 3 -22.25 17.99 -12.93
C GLY A 3 -21.78 16.96 -11.92
N GLU A 4 -22.52 15.86 -11.78
CA GLU A 4 -21.97 14.63 -11.23
C GLU A 4 -20.71 14.33 -12.05
N VAL A 5 -19.56 14.37 -11.39
CA VAL A 5 -18.34 13.79 -11.94
C VAL A 5 -18.51 12.31 -11.69
N ASP A 6 -19.02 11.58 -12.67
CA ASP A 6 -18.90 10.12 -12.70
C ASP A 6 -17.40 9.82 -12.79
N LEU A 7 -16.80 9.53 -11.64
CA LEU A 7 -15.50 8.89 -11.55
C LEU A 7 -15.70 7.45 -12.04
N LEU A 8 -15.67 7.27 -13.36
CA LEU A 8 -15.63 5.96 -13.96
C LEU A 8 -14.21 5.41 -13.75
N ILE A 9 -14.02 4.70 -12.65
CA ILE A 9 -12.80 3.93 -12.41
C ILE A 9 -12.94 2.67 -13.26
N ASP A 10 -12.08 2.50 -14.26
CA ASP A 10 -11.95 1.21 -14.95
C ASP A 10 -11.29 0.23 -13.96
N PRO A 11 -11.99 -0.85 -13.55
CA PRO A 11 -11.47 -1.77 -12.56
C PRO A 11 -10.17 -2.46 -12.99
N ASP A 12 -10.01 -2.73 -14.29
CA ASP A 12 -8.80 -3.36 -14.82
C ASP A 12 -7.61 -2.39 -14.75
N GLU A 13 -7.83 -1.11 -15.05
CA GLU A 13 -6.81 -0.06 -14.93
C GLU A 13 -6.45 0.22 -13.46
N ALA A 14 -7.43 0.15 -12.56
CA ALA A 14 -7.22 0.28 -11.12
C ALA A 14 -6.41 -0.89 -10.56
N LEU A 15 -6.71 -2.13 -10.96
CA LEU A 15 -5.90 -3.30 -10.58
C LEU A 15 -4.47 -3.21 -11.12
N GLY A 16 -4.28 -2.68 -12.33
CA GLY A 16 -2.96 -2.36 -12.88
C GLY A 16 -2.20 -1.38 -11.99
N HIS A 17 -2.80 -0.24 -11.64
CA HIS A 17 -2.19 0.74 -10.73
C HIS A 17 -1.89 0.15 -9.34
N ALA A 18 -2.76 -0.72 -8.82
CA ALA A 18 -2.52 -1.38 -7.54
C ALA A 18 -1.26 -2.27 -7.59
N GLN A 19 -1.04 -2.99 -8.70
CA GLN A 19 0.16 -3.79 -8.93
C GLN A 19 1.41 -2.91 -9.00
N ASP A 20 1.35 -1.78 -9.73
CA ASP A 20 2.47 -0.83 -9.80
C ASP A 20 2.88 -0.30 -8.41
N HIS A 21 1.90 -0.05 -7.53
CA HIS A 21 2.16 0.37 -6.15
C HIS A 21 2.87 -0.72 -5.33
N VAL A 22 2.51 -1.99 -5.53
CA VAL A 22 3.16 -3.13 -4.87
C VAL A 22 4.58 -3.34 -5.39
N GLU A 23 4.79 -3.31 -6.71
CA GLU A 23 6.13 -3.41 -7.31
C GLU A 23 7.04 -2.29 -6.82
N ALA A 24 6.54 -1.05 -6.78
CA ALA A 24 7.28 0.09 -6.25
C ALA A 24 7.66 -0.08 -4.76
N ALA A 25 6.76 -0.66 -3.95
CA ALA A 25 7.05 -0.95 -2.55
C ALA A 25 8.16 -2.02 -2.40
N ASP A 26 8.13 -3.07 -3.22
CA ASP A 26 9.14 -4.13 -3.25
C ASP A 26 10.52 -3.59 -3.69
N ASP A 27 10.57 -2.78 -4.74
CA ASP A 27 11.80 -2.13 -5.22
C ASP A 27 12.41 -1.22 -4.13
N LEU A 28 11.59 -0.41 -3.46
CA LEU A 28 12.02 0.44 -2.35
C LEU A 28 12.54 -0.39 -1.17
N GLN A 29 11.90 -1.50 -0.84
CA GLN A 29 12.37 -2.42 0.19
C GLN A 29 13.73 -3.02 -0.18
N GLY A 30 13.94 -3.37 -1.45
CA GLY A 30 15.23 -3.82 -1.97
C GLY A 30 16.34 -2.78 -1.79
N VAL A 31 16.06 -1.51 -2.09
CA VAL A 31 16.99 -0.39 -1.85
C VAL A 31 17.32 -0.24 -0.37
N LEU A 32 16.31 -0.30 0.51
CA LEU A 32 16.52 -0.18 1.96
C LEU A 32 17.40 -1.30 2.51
N ASN A 33 17.18 -2.54 2.08
CA ASN A 33 18.01 -3.68 2.46
C ASN A 33 19.47 -3.53 2.02
N GLY A 34 19.74 -2.83 0.91
CA GLY A 34 21.08 -2.53 0.42
C GLY A 34 21.82 -1.42 1.19
N ILE A 35 21.09 -0.55 1.89
CA ILE A 35 21.67 0.56 2.68
C ILE A 35 22.22 0.07 4.03
N VAL A 36 21.54 -0.88 4.68
CA VAL A 36 21.94 -1.47 5.97
C VAL A 36 23.42 -1.92 6.00
N PRO A 37 23.96 -2.66 5.00
CA PRO A 37 25.35 -3.10 5.01
C PRO A 37 26.40 -1.98 4.82
N VAL A 38 26.03 -0.76 4.40
CA VAL A 38 26.98 0.34 4.15
C VAL A 38 27.30 1.14 5.43
N ALA A 39 26.44 1.07 6.45
CA ALA A 39 26.54 1.90 7.66
C ALA A 39 27.66 1.48 8.66
N GLU A 40 28.24 0.28 8.53
CA GLU A 40 29.14 -0.31 9.53
C GLU A 40 30.59 0.26 9.53
N ALA A 41 30.90 1.31 8.78
CA ALA A 41 32.28 1.81 8.57
C ALA A 41 32.65 3.12 9.34
N GLY A 42 32.89 3.02 10.66
CA GLY A 42 33.79 3.90 11.46
C GLY A 42 33.33 5.34 11.83
N MET A 43 33.75 5.85 13.02
CA MET A 43 33.27 7.00 13.85
C MET A 43 32.77 8.34 13.23
N ALA A 44 32.85 8.59 11.93
CA ALA A 44 31.85 9.45 11.25
C ALA A 44 30.45 8.77 11.20
N ALA A 45 30.44 7.48 11.53
CA ALA A 45 29.33 6.57 11.58
C ALA A 45 28.19 7.05 12.46
N THR A 46 28.37 7.62 13.66
CA THR A 46 27.20 7.87 14.52
C THR A 46 26.22 8.88 13.95
N LEU A 47 26.72 9.97 13.35
CA LEU A 47 25.87 11.01 12.75
C LEU A 47 25.31 10.56 11.40
N VAL A 48 26.13 9.83 10.62
CA VAL A 48 25.70 9.18 9.36
C VAL A 48 24.68 8.08 9.64
N GLN A 49 24.85 7.29 10.69
CA GLN A 49 23.98 6.21 11.12
C GLN A 49 22.66 6.77 11.65
N ALA A 50 22.66 7.85 12.42
CA ALA A 50 21.43 8.54 12.80
C ALA A 50 20.67 9.10 11.59
N LEU A 51 21.38 9.64 10.60
CA LEU A 51 20.78 10.09 9.33
C LEU A 51 20.24 8.91 8.51
N LEU A 52 20.97 7.79 8.46
CA LEU A 52 20.56 6.57 7.77
C LEU A 52 19.35 5.93 8.44
N GLU A 53 19.32 5.83 9.76
CA GLU A 53 18.16 5.35 10.52
C GLU A 53 16.93 6.21 10.27
N ARG A 54 17.09 7.54 10.22
CA ARG A 54 16.01 8.46 9.87
C ARG A 54 15.53 8.25 8.43
N VAL A 55 16.45 8.18 7.47
CA VAL A 55 16.13 7.93 6.05
C VAL A 55 15.43 6.58 5.89
N MET A 56 15.88 5.55 6.59
CA MET A 56 15.25 4.23 6.59
C MET A 56 13.83 4.28 7.16
N THR A 57 13.63 5.01 8.26
CA THR A 57 12.30 5.18 8.87
C THR A 57 11.33 5.91 7.94
N GLU A 58 11.77 7.03 7.35
CA GLU A 58 10.97 7.80 6.40
C GLU A 58 10.68 6.99 5.13
N SER A 59 11.65 6.20 4.66
CA SER A 59 11.47 5.33 3.50
C SER A 59 10.54 4.15 3.78
N GLN A 60 10.59 3.56 4.98
CA GLN A 60 9.65 2.52 5.38
C GLN A 60 8.22 3.04 5.39
N ALA A 61 8.00 4.27 5.89
CA ALA A 61 6.68 4.89 5.83
C ALA A 61 6.17 5.08 4.39
N ILE A 62 7.07 5.33 3.42
CA ILE A 62 6.72 5.40 2.00
C ILE A 62 6.33 4.02 1.45
N VAL A 63 7.09 2.97 1.78
CA VAL A 63 6.77 1.57 1.43
C VAL A 63 5.39 1.18 1.96
N ASP A 64 5.14 1.43 3.24
CA ASP A 64 3.86 1.12 3.89
C ASP A 64 2.70 1.89 3.22
N THR A 65 2.91 3.17 2.89
CA THR A 65 1.92 3.99 2.19
C THR A 65 1.60 3.42 0.80
N HIS A 66 2.62 3.05 0.03
CA HIS A 66 2.43 2.43 -1.28
C HIS A 66 1.64 1.11 -1.18
N SER A 67 1.96 0.26 -0.20
CA SER A 67 1.22 -0.98 0.04
C SER A 67 -0.25 -0.73 0.39
N VAL A 68 -0.52 0.23 1.30
CA VAL A 68 -1.89 0.60 1.68
C VAL A 68 -2.67 1.16 0.48
N VAL A 69 -2.07 2.05 -0.30
CA VAL A 69 -2.70 2.62 -1.49
C VAL A 69 -3.03 1.52 -2.51
N GLY A 70 -2.08 0.63 -2.80
CA GLY A 70 -2.32 -0.51 -3.67
C GLY A 70 -3.48 -1.39 -3.18
N GLY A 71 -3.53 -1.68 -1.88
CA GLY A 71 -4.63 -2.45 -1.27
C GLY A 71 -5.99 -1.76 -1.38
N ILE A 72 -6.05 -0.45 -1.14
CA ILE A 72 -7.29 0.34 -1.27
C ILE A 72 -7.79 0.33 -2.72
N VAL A 73 -6.90 0.59 -3.68
CA VAL A 73 -7.25 0.62 -5.10
C VAL A 73 -7.74 -0.76 -5.56
N ALA A 74 -7.08 -1.83 -5.15
CA ALA A 74 -7.51 -3.20 -5.44
C ALA A 74 -8.89 -3.52 -4.81
N GLY A 75 -9.13 -3.09 -3.57
CA GLY A 75 -10.42 -3.26 -2.89
C GLY A 75 -11.56 -2.54 -3.63
N ILE A 76 -11.36 -1.27 -3.99
CA ILE A 76 -12.35 -0.49 -4.75
C ILE A 76 -12.61 -1.14 -6.11
N ALA A 77 -11.56 -1.50 -6.85
CA ALA A 77 -11.69 -2.15 -8.15
C ALA A 77 -12.51 -3.44 -8.04
N ARG A 78 -12.22 -4.25 -7.02
CA ARG A 78 -12.96 -5.47 -6.74
C ARG A 78 -14.44 -5.18 -6.46
N ASP A 79 -14.75 -4.29 -5.52
CA ASP A 79 -16.13 -3.90 -5.20
C ASP A 79 -16.91 -3.40 -6.42
N THR A 80 -16.26 -2.67 -7.33
CA THR A 80 -16.90 -2.17 -8.56
C THR A 80 -17.13 -3.24 -9.64
N THR A 81 -16.51 -4.42 -9.51
CA THR A 81 -16.68 -5.56 -10.43
C THR A 81 -17.57 -6.66 -9.90
N LEU A 82 -17.78 -6.70 -8.58
CA LEU A 82 -18.60 -7.72 -7.93
C LEU A 82 -20.09 -7.44 -8.20
N THR A 83 -20.86 -8.51 -8.40
CA THR A 83 -22.32 -8.41 -8.41
C THR A 83 -22.87 -8.25 -6.99
N ASP A 84 -24.06 -7.69 -6.83
CA ASP A 84 -24.73 -7.52 -5.52
C ASP A 84 -24.77 -8.82 -4.69
N GLU A 85 -24.89 -9.96 -5.36
CA GLU A 85 -24.92 -11.29 -4.74
C GLU A 85 -23.53 -11.70 -4.22
N GLN A 86 -22.45 -11.36 -4.94
CA GLN A 86 -21.07 -11.61 -4.52
C GLN A 86 -20.63 -10.68 -3.38
N VAL A 87 -21.07 -9.41 -3.40
CA VAL A 87 -20.86 -8.46 -2.30
C VAL A 87 -21.56 -8.97 -1.03
N SER A 88 -22.80 -9.46 -1.16
CA SER A 88 -23.54 -10.04 -0.02
C SER A 88 -22.85 -11.25 0.59
N GLU A 89 -22.19 -12.11 -0.19
CA GLU A 89 -21.45 -13.27 0.32
C GLU A 89 -20.13 -12.86 1.01
N GLU A 90 -19.42 -11.87 0.47
CA GLU A 90 -18.18 -11.37 1.09
C GLU A 90 -18.43 -10.64 2.41
N PHE A 91 -19.52 -9.87 2.50
CA PHE A 91 -19.89 -9.16 3.73
C PHE A 91 -20.71 -10.01 4.71
N ALA A 92 -21.28 -11.15 4.30
CA ALA A 92 -21.97 -12.07 5.21
C ALA A 92 -21.04 -12.65 6.29
N GLY A 93 -19.73 -12.73 6.03
CA GLY A 93 -18.73 -13.15 7.03
C GLY A 93 -18.23 -12.01 7.93
N PHE A 94 -18.45 -10.75 7.56
CA PHE A 94 -17.90 -9.58 8.27
C PHE A 94 -18.76 -9.15 9.48
N ASP A 95 -20.05 -9.49 9.47
CA ASP A 95 -21.01 -9.06 10.49
C ASP A 95 -20.93 -9.89 11.79
N GLU A 96 -20.52 -11.17 11.75
CA GLU A 96 -20.44 -12.00 12.96
C GLU A 96 -19.18 -11.72 13.81
N GLU A 97 -18.04 -11.44 13.19
CA GLU A 97 -16.77 -11.26 13.93
C GLU A 97 -16.64 -9.85 14.57
N LEU A 98 -17.35 -8.84 14.04
CA LEU A 98 -17.37 -7.46 14.57
C LEU A 98 -18.51 -7.19 15.57
N LEU A 99 -19.62 -7.93 15.52
CA LEU A 99 -20.75 -7.76 16.44
C LEU A 99 -20.66 -8.60 17.72
N GLY A 100 -19.74 -9.57 17.79
CA GLY A 100 -19.53 -10.38 18.99
C GLY A 100 -20.81 -11.09 19.48
N LEU A 101 -21.64 -11.55 18.55
CA LEU A 101 -22.85 -12.33 18.81
C LEU A 101 -22.61 -13.82 18.58
#